data_AF-A0A7V6DQ49-F1
#
_entry.id   AF-A0A7V6DQ49-F1
#
_cell.length_a   1.000
_cell.length_b   1.000
_cell.length_c   1.000
_cell.angle_alpha   90.00
_cell.angle_beta   90.00
_cell.angle_gamma   90.00
#
_symmetry.space_group_name_H-M   'P 1'
#
loop_
_entity.id
_entity.type
_entity.pdbx_description
1 polymer ?
#
loop_
_entity_poly.entity_id
_entity_poly.type
_entity_poly.pdbx_seq_one_letter_code
_entity_poly.pdbx_strand_id
1 'polypeptide(L)'
;MRTQDQERAQHAYTQVQNITDERQKAKFKTLALKFPAMVQQCGLLQTLAFCEQKNIEVYNAITGWLAQQQILTPQAQNQQGNETFFQRVCREEQLGPYRLLSREALAYGTWLKRAVEVLLKDVRAED
;
A
#
# COMPACT_ATOMS: atom_id res chain seq x y z
N MET A 1 2.72 7.61 23.69
CA MET A 1 2.01 6.75 22.72
C MET A 1 2.01 7.46 21.38
N ARG A 2 2.38 6.80 20.29
CA ARG A 2 2.30 7.39 18.94
C ARG A 2 0.86 7.29 18.43
N THR A 3 0.43 8.24 17.61
CA THR A 3 -0.88 8.16 16.95
C THR A 3 -0.78 7.27 15.71
N GLN A 4 -1.91 6.70 15.26
CA GLN A 4 -1.91 5.86 14.05
C GLN A 4 -1.41 6.62 12.81
N ASP A 5 -1.68 7.93 12.71
CA ASP A 5 -1.13 8.76 11.65
C ASP A 5 0.38 8.95 11.74
N GLN A 6 0.95 9.04 12.95
CA GLN A 6 2.41 9.07 13.12
C GLN A 6 3.05 7.75 12.68
N GLU A 7 2.39 6.62 12.94
CA GLU A 7 2.87 5.30 12.50
C GLU A 7 2.80 5.13 10.98
N ARG A 8 1.68 5.52 10.36
CA ARG A 8 1.53 5.56 8.88
C ARG A 8 2.62 6.42 8.25
N ALA A 9 2.81 7.64 8.76
CA ALA A 9 3.82 8.56 8.27
C ALA A 9 5.22 7.96 8.39
N GLN A 10 5.57 7.45 9.57
CA GLN A 10 6.89 6.84 9.80
C GLN A 10 7.14 5.68 8.85
N HIS A 11 6.19 4.75 8.72
CA HIS A 11 6.33 3.61 7.83
C HIS A 11 6.47 4.05 6.37
N ALA A 12 5.59 4.94 5.89
CA ALA A 12 5.63 5.45 4.52
C ALA A 12 6.96 6.13 4.18
N TYR A 13 7.47 6.99 5.06
CA TYR A 13 8.76 7.67 4.87
C TYR A 13 9.91 6.66 4.82
N THR A 14 9.93 5.68 5.72
CA THR A 14 10.96 4.63 5.73
C THR A 14 10.93 3.81 4.45
N GLN A 15 9.74 3.43 3.94
CA GLN A 15 9.62 2.70 2.67
C GLN A 15 10.23 3.48 1.50
N VAL A 16 9.93 4.79 1.39
CA VAL A 16 10.44 5.63 0.31
C VAL A 16 11.95 5.88 0.44
N GLN A 17 12.46 6.07 1.65
CA GLN A 17 13.89 6.27 1.92
C GLN A 17 14.76 5.06 1.55
N ASN A 18 14.22 3.85 1.67
CA ASN A 18 14.95 2.62 1.39
C ASN A 18 15.14 2.36 -0.12
N ILE A 19 14.50 3.14 -0.99
CA ILE A 19 14.65 3.01 -2.45
C ILE A 19 15.94 3.73 -2.86
N THR A 20 16.94 2.95 -3.27
CA THR A 20 18.25 3.47 -3.65
C THR A 20 18.36 3.77 -5.15
N ASP A 21 17.79 2.93 -5.99
CA ASP A 21 17.87 3.04 -7.46
C ASP A 21 16.95 4.15 -8.02
N GLU A 22 17.51 5.03 -8.85
CA GLU A 22 16.80 6.19 -9.40
C GLU A 22 15.65 5.79 -10.32
N ARG A 23 15.79 4.72 -11.11
CA ARG A 23 14.72 4.23 -11.98
C ARG A 23 13.57 3.66 -11.15
N GLN A 24 13.88 2.93 -10.09
CA GLN A 24 12.88 2.46 -9.13
C GLN A 24 12.18 3.63 -8.43
N LYS A 25 12.89 4.69 -8.03
CA LYS A 25 12.29 5.90 -7.45
C LYS A 25 11.25 6.53 -8.38
N ALA A 26 11.57 6.66 -9.67
CA ALA A 26 10.65 7.24 -10.65
C ALA A 26 9.35 6.41 -10.77
N LYS A 27 9.48 5.08 -10.91
CA LYS A 27 8.34 4.15 -10.97
C LYS A 27 7.50 4.17 -9.70
N PHE A 28 8.18 4.11 -8.55
CA PHE A 28 7.54 4.12 -7.25
C PHE A 28 6.76 5.41 -7.04
N LYS A 29 7.38 6.56 -7.33
CA LYS A 29 6.75 7.88 -7.27
C LYS A 29 5.49 7.92 -8.13
N THR A 30 5.58 7.55 -9.41
CA THR A 30 4.43 7.56 -10.33
C THR A 30 3.25 6.79 -9.76
N LEU A 31 3.49 5.57 -9.27
CA LEU A 31 2.42 4.70 -8.82
C LEU A 31 1.88 5.11 -7.44
N ALA A 32 2.74 5.50 -6.50
CA ALA A 32 2.34 5.99 -5.18
C ALA A 32 1.48 7.28 -5.26
N LEU A 33 1.78 8.18 -6.21
CA LEU A 33 0.97 9.38 -6.48
C LEU A 33 -0.45 9.02 -6.94
N LYS A 34 -0.57 7.99 -7.79
CA LYS A 34 -1.84 7.53 -8.38
C LYS A 34 -2.66 6.65 -7.42
N PHE A 35 -2.00 5.98 -6.47
CA PHE A 35 -2.61 4.96 -5.62
C PHE A 35 -3.90 5.40 -4.90
N PRO A 36 -3.96 6.53 -4.17
CA PRO A 36 -5.18 6.93 -3.47
C PRO A 36 -6.38 7.11 -4.41
N ALA A 37 -6.14 7.70 -5.59
CA ALA A 37 -7.17 7.90 -6.59
C ALA A 37 -7.65 6.57 -7.19
N MET A 38 -6.74 5.63 -7.48
CA MET A 38 -7.10 4.30 -7.98
C MET A 38 -7.96 3.53 -6.99
N VAL A 39 -7.65 3.58 -5.68
CA VAL A 39 -8.46 2.92 -4.65
C VAL A 39 -9.88 3.50 -4.62
N GLN A 40 -10.04 4.81 -4.78
CA GLN A 40 -11.36 5.45 -4.81
C GLN A 40 -12.16 5.11 -6.08
N GLN A 41 -11.49 5.01 -7.23
CA GLN A 41 -12.13 4.80 -8.53
C GLN A 41 -12.49 3.34 -8.78
N CYS A 42 -11.56 2.43 -8.48
CA CYS A 42 -11.64 1.01 -8.87
C CYS A 42 -11.64 0.05 -7.67
N GLY A 43 -11.48 0.56 -6.45
CA GLY A 43 -11.45 -0.26 -5.24
C GLY A 43 -10.06 -0.83 -4.92
N LEU A 44 -9.93 -1.37 -3.70
CA LEU A 44 -8.66 -1.85 -3.17
C LEU A 44 -8.10 -3.03 -3.95
N LEU A 45 -8.91 -4.08 -4.19
CA LEU A 45 -8.43 -5.32 -4.81
C LEU A 45 -7.84 -5.11 -6.20
N GLN A 46 -8.57 -4.39 -7.07
CA GLN A 46 -8.08 -4.10 -8.42
C GLN A 46 -6.83 -3.23 -8.40
N THR A 47 -6.77 -2.26 -7.48
CA THR A 47 -5.58 -1.42 -7.30
C THR A 47 -4.37 -2.23 -6.87
N LEU A 48 -4.53 -3.16 -5.91
CA LEU A 48 -3.44 -4.03 -5.46
C LEU A 48 -2.92 -4.92 -6.59
N ALA A 49 -3.81 -5.54 -7.37
CA ALA A 49 -3.43 -6.37 -8.52
C ALA A 49 -2.66 -5.54 -9.57
N PHE A 50 -3.10 -4.31 -9.84
CA PHE A 50 -2.37 -3.41 -10.73
C PHE A 50 -1.00 -3.02 -10.17
N CYS A 51 -0.90 -2.75 -8.87
CA CYS A 51 0.37 -2.43 -8.23
C CYS A 51 1.35 -3.60 -8.29
N GLU A 52 0.91 -4.81 -7.98
CA GLU A 52 1.74 -6.02 -8.04
C GLU A 52 2.37 -6.21 -9.42
N GLN A 53 1.60 -5.95 -10.49
CA GLN A 53 2.09 -6.06 -11.87
C GLN A 53 3.03 -4.91 -12.27
N LYS A 54 2.78 -3.69 -11.80
CA LYS A 54 3.49 -2.48 -12.28
C LYS A 54 4.71 -2.11 -11.45
N ASN A 55 4.62 -2.24 -10.14
CA ASN A 55 5.70 -1.95 -9.21
C ASN A 55 5.48 -2.73 -7.90
N ILE A 56 6.25 -3.81 -7.76
CA ILE A 56 6.17 -4.70 -6.61
C ILE A 56 6.51 -3.99 -5.29
N GLU A 57 7.36 -2.97 -5.30
CA GLU A 57 7.74 -2.24 -4.09
C GLU A 57 6.57 -1.42 -3.53
N VAL A 58 5.77 -0.78 -4.38
CA VAL A 58 4.54 -0.09 -3.93
C VAL A 58 3.55 -1.11 -3.39
N TYR A 59 3.37 -2.24 -4.07
CA TYR A 59 2.52 -3.33 -3.59
C TYR A 59 2.98 -3.83 -2.20
N ASN A 60 4.28 -4.09 -2.03
CA ASN A 60 4.87 -4.54 -0.77
C ASN A 60 4.73 -3.49 0.33
N ALA A 61 4.94 -2.21 0.03
CA ALA A 61 4.77 -1.13 1.00
C ALA A 61 3.33 -1.03 1.51
N ILE A 62 2.33 -1.15 0.62
CA ILE A 62 0.90 -1.12 0.99
C ILE A 62 0.50 -2.38 1.75
N THR A 63 0.76 -3.57 1.18
CA THR A 63 0.33 -4.84 1.78
C THR A 63 1.07 -5.15 3.07
N GLY A 64 2.34 -4.77 3.18
CA GLY A 64 3.13 -4.84 4.40
C GLY A 64 2.52 -4.00 5.52
N TRP A 65 2.07 -2.78 5.22
CA TRP A 65 1.35 -1.96 6.19
C TRP A 65 0.01 -2.60 6.59
N LEU A 66 -0.81 -3.00 5.60
CA LEU A 66 -2.14 -3.56 5.85
C LEU A 66 -2.10 -4.86 6.67
N ALA A 67 -1.09 -5.70 6.45
CA ALA A 67 -0.89 -6.94 7.20
C ALA A 67 -0.67 -6.68 8.71
N GLN A 68 -0.07 -5.55 9.08
CA GLN A 68 0.19 -5.17 10.47
C GLN A 68 -1.08 -4.70 11.22
N GLN A 69 -2.14 -4.32 10.51
CA GLN A 69 -3.32 -3.68 11.11
C GLN A 69 -4.29 -4.67 11.77
N GLN A 70 -4.05 -5.98 11.65
CA GLN A 70 -4.88 -7.03 12.26
C GLN A 70 -6.38 -6.92 11.91
N ILE A 71 -6.70 -6.42 10.72
CA ILE A 71 -8.09 -6.21 10.26
C ILE A 71 -8.73 -7.52 9.77
N LEU A 72 -7.93 -8.39 9.15
CA LEU A 72 -8.37 -9.69 8.67
C LEU A 72 -8.51 -10.67 9.85
N THR A 73 -9.43 -11.62 9.74
CA THR A 73 -9.56 -12.69 10.73
C THR A 73 -8.27 -13.50 10.86
N PRO A 74 -7.96 -14.11 12.03
CA PRO A 74 -6.78 -14.96 12.19
C PRO A 74 -6.71 -16.09 11.13
N GLN A 75 -7.86 -16.63 10.71
CA GLN A 75 -7.97 -17.62 9.65
C GLN A 75 -7.58 -17.04 8.28
N ALA A 76 -7.93 -15.80 7.98
CA ALA A 76 -7.49 -15.09 6.78
C ALA A 76 -6.03 -14.62 6.87
N GLN A 77 -5.50 -14.37 8.08
CA GLN A 77 -4.10 -13.96 8.29
C GLN A 77 -3.11 -15.13 8.22
N ASN A 78 -3.52 -16.32 8.65
CA ASN A 78 -2.69 -17.51 8.58
C ASN A 78 -2.32 -17.81 7.12
N GLN A 79 -1.03 -17.71 6.81
CA GLN A 79 -0.49 -18.05 5.51
C GLN A 79 -0.63 -19.56 5.31
N GLN A 80 -1.58 -20.00 4.49
CA GLN A 80 -1.56 -21.35 3.95
C GLN A 80 -0.72 -21.34 2.67
N GLY A 81 0.55 -21.73 2.76
CA GLY A 81 1.45 -21.80 1.60
C GLY A 81 1.82 -20.42 1.00
N ASN A 82 2.04 -20.37 -0.33
CA ASN A 82 2.45 -19.17 -1.09
C ASN A 82 1.27 -18.22 -1.39
N GLU A 83 0.36 -18.04 -0.45
CA GLU A 83 -0.85 -17.24 -0.67
C GLU A 83 -0.58 -15.73 -0.64
N THR A 84 -1.01 -15.00 -1.67
CA THR A 84 -0.87 -13.55 -1.77
C THR A 84 -1.83 -12.81 -0.83
N PHE A 85 -1.53 -11.54 -0.52
CA PHE A 85 -2.42 -10.72 0.31
C PHE A 85 -3.82 -10.61 -0.31
N PHE A 86 -3.89 -10.46 -1.64
CA PHE A 86 -5.15 -10.45 -2.39
C PHE A 86 -6.00 -11.70 -2.15
N GLN A 87 -5.39 -12.90 -2.23
CA GLN A 87 -6.10 -14.17 -2.03
C GLN A 87 -6.71 -14.27 -0.62
N ARG A 88 -5.98 -13.78 0.38
CA ARG A 88 -6.46 -13.71 1.78
C ARG A 88 -7.67 -12.80 1.93
N VAL A 89 -7.64 -11.63 1.31
CA VAL A 89 -8.78 -10.69 1.35
C VAL A 89 -10.00 -11.28 0.62
N CYS A 90 -9.80 -11.99 -0.49
CA CYS A 90 -10.90 -12.64 -1.21
C CYS A 90 -11.52 -13.82 -0.46
N ARG A 91 -10.75 -14.52 0.38
CA ARG A 91 -11.26 -15.59 1.27
C ARG A 91 -12.10 -15.04 2.43
N GLU A 92 -11.87 -13.79 2.83
CA GLU A 92 -12.67 -13.16 3.87
C GLU A 92 -14.09 -12.92 3.36
N GLU A 93 -15.04 -13.74 3.84
CA GLU A 93 -16.45 -13.66 3.43
C GLU A 93 -17.14 -12.37 3.95
N GLN A 94 -16.48 -11.64 4.84
CA GLN A 94 -17.04 -10.47 5.50
C GLN A 94 -16.71 -9.14 4.79
N LEU A 95 -17.76 -8.42 4.40
CA LEU A 95 -17.64 -7.07 3.81
C LEU A 95 -17.11 -6.01 4.80
N GLY A 96 -17.27 -6.22 6.11
CA GLY A 96 -16.81 -5.29 7.15
C GLY A 96 -15.29 -5.08 7.13
N PRO A 97 -14.50 -6.15 7.36
CA PRO A 97 -13.04 -6.14 7.25
C PRO A 97 -12.54 -5.57 5.92
N TYR A 98 -13.17 -5.92 4.80
CA TYR A 98 -12.78 -5.38 3.49
C TYR A 98 -12.93 -3.86 3.39
N ARG A 99 -14.04 -3.30 3.91
CA ARG A 99 -14.24 -1.84 3.94
C ARG A 99 -13.25 -1.15 4.87
N LEU A 100 -12.92 -1.76 6.00
CA LEU A 100 -11.90 -1.23 6.91
C LEU A 100 -10.51 -1.23 6.26
N LEU A 101 -10.13 -2.34 5.60
CA LEU A 101 -8.90 -2.42 4.81
C LEU A 101 -8.84 -1.35 3.72
N SER A 102 -9.94 -1.13 3.00
CA SER A 102 -10.00 -0.13 1.94
C SER A 102 -9.80 1.29 2.48
N ARG A 103 -10.41 1.60 3.63
CA ARG A 103 -10.23 2.89 4.32
C ARG A 103 -8.79 3.06 4.81
N GLU A 104 -8.21 2.01 5.38
CA GLU A 104 -6.84 2.03 5.89
C GLU A 104 -5.82 2.16 4.75
N ALA A 105 -6.02 1.45 3.64
CA ALA A 105 -5.20 1.56 2.44
C ALA A 105 -5.26 2.99 1.88
N LEU A 106 -6.42 3.63 1.88
CA LEU A 106 -6.56 5.02 1.44
C LEU A 106 -5.82 5.99 2.38
N ALA A 107 -5.93 5.81 3.70
CA ALA A 107 -5.24 6.63 4.69
C ALA A 107 -3.72 6.48 4.58
N TYR A 108 -3.22 5.25 4.52
CA TYR A 108 -1.79 4.97 4.36
C TYR A 108 -1.27 5.41 2.98
N GLY A 109 -2.02 5.14 1.91
CA GLY A 109 -1.68 5.59 0.55
C GLY A 109 -1.56 7.11 0.44
N THR A 110 -2.34 7.86 1.22
CA THR A 110 -2.21 9.32 1.32
C THR A 110 -0.87 9.73 1.97
N TRP A 111 -0.43 9.02 3.00
CA TRP A 111 0.89 9.24 3.60
C TRP A 111 2.03 8.83 2.67
N LEU A 112 1.87 7.73 1.92
CA LEU A 112 2.85 7.30 0.92
C LEU A 112 2.98 8.32 -0.22
N LYS A 113 1.86 8.86 -0.71
CA LYS A 113 1.83 9.98 -1.65
C LYS A 113 2.63 11.18 -1.12
N ARG A 114 2.37 11.63 0.11
CA ARG A 114 3.09 12.76 0.72
C ARG A 114 4.59 12.47 0.85
N ALA A 115 4.96 11.25 1.22
CA ALA A 115 6.36 10.84 1.37
C ALA A 115 7.11 10.94 0.03
N VAL A 116 6.53 10.45 -1.07
CA VAL A 116 7.17 10.55 -2.40
C VAL A 116 7.20 11.98 -2.94
N GLU A 117 6.21 12.82 -2.62
CA GLU A 117 6.21 14.24 -3.00
C GLU A 117 7.37 15.00 -2.33
N VAL A 118 7.70 14.66 -1.08
CA VAL A 118 8.76 15.33 -0.32
C VAL A 118 10.14 14.74 -0.63
N LEU A 119 10.30 13.42 -0.49
CA LEU A 119 11.60 12.75 -0.56
C LEU A 119 12.10 12.57 -1.98
N LEU A 120 11.18 12.46 -2.95
CA LEU A 120 11.51 12.25 -4.36
C LEU A 120 11.14 13.48 -5.20
N LYS A 121 11.14 14.69 -4.60
CA LYS A 121 10.72 15.93 -5.26
C LYS A 121 11.41 16.17 -6.61
N ASP A 122 12.72 15.89 -6.68
CA ASP A 122 13.57 16.15 -7.86
C ASP A 122 13.53 14.99 -8.88
N VAL A 123 12.96 13.85 -8.51
CA VAL A 123 12.79 12.69 -9.40
C VAL A 123 11.57 12.92 -10.29
N ARG A 124 11.76 12.90 -11.61
CA ARG A 124 10.64 12.99 -12.55
C ARG A 124 9.84 11.68 -12.52
N ALA A 125 8.52 11.79 -12.39
CA ALA A 125 7.63 10.63 -12.51
C ALA A 125 7.74 10.04 -13.94
N GLU A 126 7.76 8.71 -14.06
CA GLU A 126 7.60 8.04 -15.35
C GLU A 126 6.19 8.33 -15.91
N ASP A 127 6.12 8.55 -17.23
CA ASP A 127 4.90 8.87 -17.99
C ASP A 127 3.91 7.68 -18.02
#